data_AF-X1GX36-F1
#
_entry.id   AF-X1GX36-F1
#
_cell.length_a   1.000
_cell.length_b   1.000
_cell.length_c   1.000
_cell.angle_alpha   90.00
_cell.angle_beta   90.00
_cell.angle_gamma   90.00
#
_symmetry.space_group_name_H-M   'P 1'
#
loop_
_entity.id
_entity.type
_entity.pdbx_description
1 polymer ?
#
loop_
_entity_poly.entity_id
_entity_poly.type
_entity_poly.pdbx_seq_one_letter_code
_entity_poly.pdbx_strand_id
1 'polypeptide(L)'
;MPVKKYNAVGIGNAIVDVLANVEDDFIQEHNLRKGMMRLVDELEVKRLHTCINAVKEVSGGSAANTIAGLASLGNLAAFMGKVRDDPLGGSFEK
;
A
#
# COMPACT_ATOMS: atom_id res chain seq x y z
N MET A 1 3.66 -25.00 27.27
CA MET A 1 3.60 -23.57 26.88
C MET A 1 2.26 -23.33 26.19
N PRO A 2 1.58 -22.20 26.40
CA PRO A 2 0.34 -21.92 25.69
C PRO A 2 0.58 -21.85 24.19
N VAL A 3 -0.34 -22.44 23.40
CA VAL A 3 -0.29 -22.38 21.94
C VAL A 3 -0.56 -20.93 21.52
N LYS A 4 0.39 -20.31 20.82
CA LYS A 4 0.19 -18.96 20.26
C LYS A 4 -0.76 -19.05 19.07
N LYS A 5 -1.79 -18.19 19.06
CA LYS A 5 -2.79 -18.13 17.98
C LYS A 5 -2.20 -17.70 16.63
N TYR A 6 -1.17 -16.85 16.65
CA TYR A 6 -0.50 -16.32 15.45
C TYR A 6 1.02 -16.48 15.57
N ASN A 7 1.68 -16.78 14.46
CA ASN A 7 3.13 -16.76 14.30
C ASN A 7 3.65 -15.32 14.20
N ALA A 8 2.92 -14.45 13.51
CA ALA A 8 3.26 -13.05 13.33
C ALA A 8 2.03 -12.16 13.33
N VAL A 9 2.17 -10.95 13.88
CA VAL A 9 1.16 -9.90 13.81
C VAL A 9 1.83 -8.63 13.31
N GLY A 10 1.33 -8.09 12.21
CA GLY A 10 1.83 -6.85 11.61
C GLY A 10 0.92 -5.68 11.95
N ILE A 11 1.52 -4.52 12.22
CA ILE A 11 0.80 -3.25 12.35
C ILE A 11 1.38 -2.30 11.31
N GLY A 12 0.52 -1.63 10.55
CA GLY A 12 0.99 -0.64 9.60
C GLY A 12 -0.13 0.10 8.89
N ASN A 13 0.26 1.04 8.03
CA ASN A 13 -0.67 1.79 7.22
C ASN A 13 -1.30 0.85 6.18
N ALA A 14 -2.63 0.74 6.23
CA ALA A 14 -3.41 0.09 5.19
C ALA A 14 -3.50 1.07 4.01
N ILE A 15 -2.88 0.72 2.90
CA ILE A 15 -2.74 1.58 1.72
C ILE A 15 -3.20 0.76 0.50
N VAL A 16 -3.88 1.42 -0.43
CA VAL A 16 -4.11 0.89 -1.77
C VAL A 16 -3.07 1.52 -2.69
N ASP A 17 -2.29 0.68 -3.36
CA ASP A 17 -1.27 1.11 -4.30
C ASP A 17 -1.91 1.36 -5.67
N VAL A 18 -1.73 2.59 -6.18
CA VAL A 18 -2.03 2.94 -7.58
C VAL A 18 -0.72 2.89 -8.34
N LEU A 19 -0.61 1.91 -9.26
CA LEU A 19 0.61 1.65 -10.02
C LEU A 19 0.48 2.22 -11.43
N ALA A 20 1.49 2.99 -11.86
CA ALA A 20 1.59 3.54 -13.20
C ALA A 20 3.02 3.41 -13.72
N ASN A 21 3.17 3.22 -15.03
CA ASN A 21 4.47 3.32 -15.70
C ASN A 21 4.70 4.78 -16.10
N VAL A 22 5.89 5.30 -15.78
CA VAL A 22 6.31 6.66 -16.12
C VAL A 22 7.77 6.64 -16.55
N GLU A 23 8.15 7.59 -17.41
CA GLU A 23 9.55 7.80 -17.81
C GLU A 23 10.33 8.55 -16.72
N ASP A 24 11.65 8.48 -16.74
CA ASP A 24 12.50 9.15 -15.74
C ASP A 24 12.34 10.69 -15.75
N ASP A 25 11.98 11.28 -16.89
CA ASP A 25 11.71 12.72 -17.02
C ASP A 25 10.51 13.15 -16.16
N PHE A 26 9.47 12.31 -16.07
CA PHE A 26 8.31 12.58 -15.22
C PHE A 26 8.70 12.79 -13.76
N ILE A 27 9.66 11.99 -13.26
CA ILE A 27 10.15 12.07 -11.88
C ILE A 27 10.79 13.44 -11.63
N GLN A 28 11.57 13.95 -12.59
CA GLN A 28 12.22 15.26 -12.49
C GLN A 28 11.21 16.41 -12.59
N GLU A 29 10.33 16.37 -13.59
CA GLU A 29 9.28 17.39 -13.82
C GLU A 29 8.37 17.59 -12.60
N HIS A 30 8.11 16.50 -11.87
CA HIS A 30 7.23 16.49 -10.70
C HIS A 30 7.97 16.65 -9.37
N ASN A 31 9.27 16.95 -9.40
CA ASN A 31 10.13 17.10 -8.22
C ASN A 31 10.02 15.88 -7.26
N LEU A 32 10.03 14.68 -7.85
CA LEU A 32 10.02 13.42 -7.14
C LEU A 32 11.45 12.89 -7.01
N ARG A 33 11.68 12.03 -6.02
CA ARG A 33 12.98 11.36 -5.83
C ARG A 33 12.82 9.87 -6.09
N LYS A 34 13.52 9.37 -7.10
CA LYS A 34 13.48 7.95 -7.50
C LYS A 34 13.82 7.04 -6.32
N GLY A 35 13.02 6.00 -6.12
CA GLY A 35 13.21 4.99 -5.07
C GLY A 35 12.83 5.44 -3.65
N MET A 36 12.17 6.59 -3.48
CA MET A 36 11.77 7.11 -2.17
C MET A 36 10.26 7.06 -1.97
N MET A 37 9.85 6.92 -0.72
CA MET A 37 8.49 7.23 -0.29
C MET A 37 8.43 8.72 0.11
N ARG A 38 7.46 9.45 -0.42
CA ARG A 38 7.19 10.85 -0.09
C ARG A 38 5.76 10.96 0.41
N LEU A 39 5.59 11.51 1.62
CA LEU A 39 4.27 11.92 2.09
C LEU A 39 3.82 13.15 1.29
N VAL A 40 2.60 13.10 0.81
CA VAL A 40 1.95 14.16 0.03
C VAL A 40 0.58 14.43 0.62
N ASP A 41 0.10 15.66 0.46
CA ASP A 41 -1.26 16.03 0.85
C ASP A 41 -2.28 15.63 -0.23
N GLU A 42 -3.55 15.81 0.08
CA GLU A 42 -4.65 15.43 -0.82
C GLU A 42 -4.63 16.19 -2.15
N LEU A 43 -4.17 17.46 -2.17
CA LEU A 43 -4.10 18.25 -3.39
C LEU A 43 -3.04 17.70 -4.33
N GLU A 44 -1.86 17.38 -3.80
CA GLU A 44 -0.76 16.82 -4.57
C GLU A 44 -1.09 15.40 -5.05
N VAL A 45 -1.78 14.57 -4.26
CA VAL A 45 -2.29 13.27 -4.70
C VAL A 45 -3.22 13.43 -5.90
N LYS A 46 -4.22 14.31 -5.82
CA LYS A 46 -5.15 14.56 -6.92
C LYS A 46 -4.43 15.05 -8.17
N ARG A 47 -3.49 15.97 -8.02
CA ARG A 47 -2.69 16.49 -9.14
C ARG A 47 -1.89 15.39 -9.81
N LEU A 48 -1.09 14.63 -9.05
CA LEU A 48 -0.30 13.52 -9.58
C LEU A 48 -1.19 12.46 -10.25
N HIS A 49 -2.35 12.15 -9.66
CA HIS A 49 -3.31 11.20 -10.22
C HIS A 49 -3.85 11.63 -11.59
N THR A 50 -3.96 12.94 -11.86
CA THR A 50 -4.35 13.43 -13.20
C THR A 50 -3.21 13.38 -14.23
N CYS A 51 -1.97 13.26 -13.77
CA CYS A 51 -0.77 13.24 -14.62
C CYS A 51 -0.29 11.82 -14.97
N ILE A 52 -0.88 10.78 -14.37
CA ILE A 52 -0.50 9.38 -14.59
C ILE A 52 -1.62 8.58 -15.26
N ASN A 53 -1.25 7.54 -16.00
CA ASN A 53 -2.17 6.51 -16.47
C ASN A 53 -2.06 5.30 -15.56
N ALA A 54 -3.02 5.12 -14.64
CA ALA A 54 -3.03 4.00 -13.71
C ALA A 54 -3.21 2.67 -14.47
N VAL A 55 -2.28 1.74 -14.24
CA VAL A 55 -2.27 0.40 -14.82
C VAL A 55 -2.94 -0.61 -13.88
N LYS A 56 -2.84 -0.36 -12.57
CA LYS A 56 -3.36 -1.28 -11.56
C LYS A 56 -3.64 -0.58 -10.24
N GLU A 57 -4.74 -0.97 -9.61
CA GLU A 57 -5.03 -0.67 -8.21
C GLU A 57 -5.03 -1.99 -7.42
N VAL A 58 -4.25 -2.06 -6.34
CA VAL A 58 -4.14 -3.26 -5.51
C VAL A 58 -3.94 -2.89 -4.05
N SER A 59 -4.37 -3.76 -3.15
CA SER A 59 -3.99 -3.67 -1.73
C SER A 59 -2.48 -3.70 -1.60
N GLY A 60 -1.94 -2.75 -0.84
CA GLY A 60 -0.53 -2.55 -0.62
C GLY A 60 -0.20 -2.33 0.85
N GLY A 61 0.80 -1.48 1.10
CA GLY A 61 1.30 -1.22 2.45
C GLY A 61 2.35 -2.24 2.90
N SER A 62 3.49 -1.75 3.35
CA SER A 62 4.68 -2.58 3.65
C SER A 62 4.42 -3.72 4.65
N ALA A 63 3.80 -3.40 5.78
CA ALA A 63 3.48 -4.41 6.80
C ALA A 63 2.39 -5.38 6.33
N ALA A 64 1.37 -4.90 5.61
CA ALA A 64 0.32 -5.75 5.08
C ALA A 64 0.86 -6.75 4.06
N ASN A 65 1.70 -6.29 3.11
CA ASN A 65 2.36 -7.14 2.13
C ASN A 65 3.24 -8.22 2.80
N THR A 66 3.95 -7.87 3.89
CA THR A 66 4.73 -8.82 4.67
C THR A 66 3.85 -9.89 5.31
N ILE A 67 2.74 -9.50 5.93
CA ILE A 67 1.79 -10.43 6.56
C ILE A 67 1.09 -11.31 5.54
N ALA A 68 0.67 -10.75 4.41
CA ALA A 68 0.09 -11.49 3.29
C ALA A 68 1.09 -12.53 2.73
N GLY A 69 2.37 -12.16 2.61
CA GLY A 69 3.44 -13.08 2.22
C GLY A 69 3.62 -14.22 3.22
N LEU A 70 3.67 -13.92 4.53
CA LEU A 70 3.77 -14.95 5.58
C LEU A 70 2.58 -15.91 5.58
N ALA A 71 1.36 -15.37 5.43
CA ALA A 71 0.14 -16.17 5.32
C ALA A 71 0.18 -17.08 4.07
N SER A 72 0.64 -16.54 2.93
CA SER A 72 0.80 -17.31 1.69
C SER A 72 1.82 -18.46 1.82
N LEU A 73 2.78 -18.34 2.75
CA LEU A 73 3.74 -19.38 3.09
C LEU A 73 3.24 -20.37 4.17
N GLY A 74 1.97 -20.27 4.58
CA GLY A 74 1.34 -21.19 5.52
C GLY A 74 1.43 -20.79 7.00
N ASN A 75 1.90 -19.57 7.32
CA ASN A 75 1.92 -19.08 8.70
C ASN A 75 0.54 -18.56 9.12
N LEU A 76 0.19 -18.75 10.39
CA LEU A 76 -0.94 -18.06 11.01
C LEU A 76 -0.53 -16.61 11.26
N ALA A 77 -0.94 -15.70 10.39
CA ALA A 77 -0.57 -14.30 10.47
C ALA A 77 -1.81 -13.40 10.65
N ALA A 78 -1.62 -12.23 11.28
CA ALA A 78 -2.66 -11.22 11.43
C ALA A 78 -2.11 -9.83 11.09
N PHE A 79 -2.98 -8.95 10.60
CA PHE A 79 -2.64 -7.57 10.29
C PHE A 79 -3.60 -6.61 11.02
N MET A 80 -3.07 -5.50 11.52
CA MET A 80 -3.84 -4.39 12.05
C MET A 80 -3.47 -3.12 11.30
N GLY A 81 -4.47 -2.52 10.64
CA GLY A 81 -4.36 -1.25 9.94
C GLY A 81 -5.66 -0.48 10.04
N LYS A 82 -5.63 0.80 9.63
CA LYS A 82 -6.81 1.67 9.61
C LYS A 82 -7.22 1.93 8.18
N VAL A 83 -8.46 1.59 7.85
CA VAL A 83 -9.13 1.97 6.60
C VAL A 83 -10.28 2.94 6.89
N ARG A 84 -10.76 3.59 5.84
CA ARG A 84 -12.03 4.33 5.86
C ARG A 84 -13.13 3.43 5.28
N ASP A 85 -14.36 3.67 5.71
CA ASP A 85 -15.55 3.08 5.06
C ASP A 85 -15.80 3.79 3.71
N ASP A 86 -15.00 3.42 2.71
CA ASP A 86 -15.05 3.93 1.36
C ASP A 86 -14.63 2.82 0.36
N PRO A 87 -14.75 3.04 -0.97
CA PRO A 87 -14.41 2.00 -1.95
C PRO A 87 -12.96 1.49 -1.85
N LEU A 88 -12.01 2.33 -1.46
CA LEU A 88 -10.60 1.93 -1.31
C LEU A 88 -10.41 1.08 -0.05
N GLY A 89 -11.03 1.46 1.06
CA GLY A 89 -11.04 0.65 2.27
C GLY A 89 -11.72 -0.71 2.05
N GLY A 90 -12.87 -0.71 1.37
CA GLY A 90 -13.55 -1.94 0.97
C GLY A 90 -12.77 -2.80 -0.03
N SER A 91 -11.86 -2.22 -0.82
CA SER A 91 -10.93 -2.98 -1.66
C SER A 91 -9.79 -3.59 -0.83
N PHE A 92 -9.36 -2.93 0.24
CA PHE A 92 -8.26 -3.41 1.09
C PHE A 92 -8.69 -4.60 1.96
N GLU A 93 -9.94 -4.63 2.43
CA GLU A 93 -10.45 -5.66 3.35
C GLU A 93 -10.83 -7.00 2.68
N LYS A 94 -10.92 -7.05 1.35
CA LYS A 94 -11.29 -8.25 0.59
C LYS A 94 -10.09 -9.15 0.32
#